data_AF-A0A9N8HCR2-F1
#
_entry.id   AF-A0A9N8HCR2-F1
#
_cell.length_a   1.000
_cell.length_b   1.000
_cell.length_c   1.000
_cell.angle_alpha   90.00
_cell.angle_beta   90.00
_cell.angle_gamma   90.00
#
_symmetry.space_group_name_H-M   'P 1'
#
loop_
_entity.id
_entity.type
_entity.pdbx_description
1 polymer ?
#
loop_
_entity_poly.entity_id
_entity_poly.type
_entity_poly.pdbx_seq_one_letter_code
_entity_poly.pdbx_strand_id
1 'polypeptide(L)'
;MRYCQKLYQVSPARGQDCSDTEENALKMAQEHNNYIYVPPYNDVHVIAGQVTVGLEILEQSSRQAAMIDVAFVCIGGGGLISGVAAYLKAKRPGVKIVVFDLRRSLGPKALTLSSLVFKIEGNGSENSE
;
A
#
# COMPACT_ATOMS: atom_id res chain seq x y z
N MET A 1 -17.66 -4.56 -0.06
CA MET A 1 -18.10 -4.79 1.34
C MET A 1 -19.05 -5.97 1.50
N ARG A 2 -20.20 -6.07 0.80
CA ARG A 2 -21.15 -7.19 0.98
C ARG A 2 -20.55 -8.60 0.76
N TYR A 3 -19.56 -8.72 -0.12
CA TYR A 3 -18.87 -9.99 -0.38
C TYR A 3 -18.00 -10.44 0.80
N CYS A 4 -17.17 -9.54 1.36
CA CYS A 4 -16.31 -9.86 2.49
C CYS A 4 -17.09 -10.18 3.77
N GLN A 5 -18.22 -9.50 3.99
CA GLN A 5 -19.13 -9.81 5.09
C GLN A 5 -19.66 -11.25 5.03
N LYS A 6 -20.08 -11.69 3.83
CA LYS A 6 -20.68 -13.00 3.63
C LYS A 6 -19.67 -14.14 3.78
N LEU A 7 -18.43 -13.94 3.32
CA LEU A 7 -17.43 -15.01 3.27
C LEU A 7 -16.51 -15.04 4.49
N TYR A 8 -16.18 -13.88 5.04
CA TYR A 8 -15.12 -13.75 6.03
C TYR A 8 -15.59 -13.18 7.36
N GLN A 9 -16.92 -13.08 7.57
CA GLN A 9 -17.53 -12.59 8.82
C GLN A 9 -16.99 -11.20 9.25
N VAL A 10 -16.65 -10.36 8.27
CA VAL A 10 -16.11 -9.02 8.53
C VAL A 10 -17.23 -8.06 8.88
N SER A 11 -17.18 -7.45 10.05
CA SER A 11 -18.10 -6.40 10.46
C SER A 11 -17.60 -5.02 10.01
N PRO A 12 -18.38 -4.27 9.22
CA PRO A 12 -17.95 -2.96 8.73
C PRO A 12 -18.07 -1.89 9.83
N ALA A 13 -16.98 -1.21 10.14
CA ALA A 13 -17.08 0.09 10.78
C ALA A 13 -17.62 1.13 9.78
N ARG A 14 -18.35 2.13 10.28
CA ARG A 14 -18.86 3.25 9.49
C ARG A 14 -18.42 4.56 10.12
N GLY A 15 -18.02 5.50 9.28
CA GLY A 15 -17.74 6.87 9.65
C GLY A 15 -18.02 7.81 8.48
N GLN A 16 -17.97 9.12 8.73
CA GLN A 16 -18.17 10.17 7.73
C GLN A 16 -16.97 10.29 6.79
N ASP A 17 -15.76 10.02 7.32
CA ASP A 17 -14.52 9.98 6.57
C ASP A 17 -13.64 8.79 6.99
N CYS A 18 -12.44 8.70 6.41
CA CYS A 18 -11.51 7.61 6.70
C CYS A 18 -11.05 7.58 8.16
N SER A 19 -10.85 8.75 8.77
CA SER A 19 -10.37 8.87 10.16
C SER A 19 -11.46 8.45 11.14
N ASP A 20 -12.69 8.93 10.94
CA ASP A 20 -13.86 8.56 11.74
C ASP A 20 -14.16 7.06 11.60
N THR A 21 -14.04 6.50 10.38
CA THR A 21 -14.23 5.07 10.16
C THR A 21 -13.19 4.23 10.90
N GLU A 22 -11.94 4.67 10.92
CA GLU A 22 -10.85 4.00 11.65
C GLU A 22 -11.06 4.05 13.17
N GLU A 23 -11.42 5.22 13.71
CA GLU A 23 -11.74 5.37 15.13
C GLU A 23 -12.90 4.46 15.54
N ASN A 24 -13.97 4.42 14.74
CA ASN A 24 -15.11 3.55 15.01
C ASN A 24 -14.76 2.06 14.91
N ALA A 25 -13.85 1.69 13.99
CA ALA A 25 -13.36 0.31 13.90
C ALA A 25 -12.56 -0.11 15.13
N LEU A 26 -11.72 0.79 15.64
CA LEU A 26 -10.95 0.57 16.88
C LEU A 26 -11.88 0.43 18.09
N LYS A 27 -12.90 1.29 18.22
CA LYS A 27 -13.92 1.18 19.27
C LYS A 27 -14.66 -0.16 19.21
N MET A 28 -15.11 -0.58 18.03
CA MET A 28 -15.76 -1.88 17.85
C MET A 28 -14.86 -3.05 18.28
N ALA A 29 -13.56 -2.98 18.00
CA ALA A 29 -12.61 -4.01 18.43
C ALA A 29 -12.40 -4.02 19.96
N GLN A 30 -12.52 -2.88 20.63
CA GLN A 30 -12.44 -2.78 22.09
C GLN A 30 -13.73 -3.25 22.78
N GLU A 31 -14.89 -2.96 22.22
CA GLU A 31 -16.21 -3.31 22.78
C GLU A 31 -16.56 -4.79 22.63
N HIS A 32 -16.02 -5.45 21.59
CA HIS A 32 -16.30 -6.84 21.28
C HIS A 32 -15.06 -7.72 21.43
N ASN A 33 -15.04 -8.59 22.45
CA ASN A 33 -13.91 -9.48 22.75
C ASN A 33 -13.50 -10.44 21.62
N ASN A 34 -14.34 -10.64 20.60
CA ASN A 34 -14.08 -11.51 19.46
C ASN A 34 -13.68 -10.75 18.19
N TYR A 35 -13.41 -9.45 18.28
CA TYR A 35 -13.07 -8.60 17.14
C TYR A 35 -11.58 -8.28 17.20
N ILE A 36 -10.93 -8.32 16.03
CA ILE A 36 -9.55 -7.87 15.87
C ILE A 36 -9.57 -6.77 14.82
N TYR A 37 -9.09 -5.60 15.19
CA TYR A 37 -8.85 -4.53 14.23
C TYR A 37 -7.62 -4.88 13.40
N VAL A 38 -7.80 -5.00 12.09
CA VAL A 38 -6.70 -5.19 11.13
C VAL A 38 -6.53 -3.88 10.34
N PRO A 39 -5.41 -3.16 10.52
CA PRO A 39 -5.16 -1.93 9.78
C PRO A 39 -5.17 -2.19 8.27
N PRO A 40 -5.78 -1.32 7.46
CA PRO A 40 -5.85 -1.52 6.01
C PRO A 40 -4.53 -1.22 5.27
N TYR A 41 -3.60 -0.49 5.88
CA TYR A 41 -2.33 -0.10 5.25
C TYR A 41 -1.21 0.25 6.23
N ASN A 42 -1.51 0.87 7.38
CA ASN A 42 -0.52 1.36 8.34
C ASN A 42 -0.13 0.28 9.36
N ASP A 43 0.39 -0.84 8.87
CA ASP A 43 0.88 -1.94 9.69
C ASP A 43 2.04 -2.65 8.98
N VAL A 44 3.06 -3.03 9.75
CA VAL A 44 4.29 -3.63 9.18
C VAL A 44 4.02 -4.97 8.52
N HIS A 45 3.12 -5.80 9.07
CA HIS A 45 2.76 -7.09 8.49
C HIS A 45 1.92 -6.92 7.24
N VAL A 46 1.03 -5.93 7.21
CA VAL A 46 0.26 -5.57 6.01
C VAL A 46 1.21 -5.11 4.89
N ILE A 47 2.15 -4.21 5.20
CA ILE A 47 3.16 -3.75 4.24
C ILE A 47 4.04 -4.90 3.76
N ALA A 48 4.50 -5.77 4.66
CA ALA A 48 5.27 -6.96 4.32
C ALA A 48 4.48 -7.94 3.44
N GLY A 49 3.17 -8.05 3.63
CA GLY A 49 2.31 -8.80 2.71
C GLY A 49 2.31 -8.18 1.30
N GLN A 50 2.29 -6.86 1.19
CA GLN A 50 2.31 -6.17 -0.12
C GLN A 50 3.68 -6.26 -0.83
N VAL A 51 4.76 -6.56 -0.10
CA VAL A 51 6.10 -6.79 -0.69
C VAL A 51 6.08 -7.91 -1.72
N THR A 52 5.21 -8.92 -1.56
CA THR A 52 5.15 -10.06 -2.48
C THR A 52 4.82 -9.63 -3.90
N VAL A 53 4.04 -8.58 -4.09
CA VAL A 53 3.76 -8.00 -5.41
C VAL A 53 5.05 -7.51 -6.09
N GLY A 54 5.94 -6.85 -5.33
CA GLY A 54 7.24 -6.42 -5.84
C GLY A 54 8.15 -7.60 -6.21
N LEU A 55 8.10 -8.69 -5.42
CA LEU A 55 8.80 -9.95 -5.69
C LEU A 55 8.31 -10.58 -6.99
N GLU A 56 7.00 -10.75 -7.14
CA GLU A 56 6.37 -11.36 -8.32
C GLU A 56 6.68 -10.56 -9.59
N ILE A 57 6.62 -9.22 -9.52
CA ILE A 57 6.97 -8.33 -10.64
C ILE A 57 8.41 -8.57 -11.11
N LEU A 58 9.39 -8.63 -10.20
CA LEU A 58 10.79 -8.85 -10.59
C LEU A 58 11.02 -10.26 -11.10
N GLU A 59 10.40 -11.26 -10.48
CA GLU A 59 10.53 -12.65 -10.89
C GLU A 59 9.96 -12.87 -12.30
N GLN A 60 8.79 -12.29 -12.59
CA GLN A 60 8.17 -12.33 -13.92
C GLN A 60 9.01 -11.57 -14.95
N SER A 61 9.52 -10.39 -14.61
CA SER A 61 10.41 -9.61 -15.48
C SER A 61 11.67 -10.39 -15.85
N SER A 62 12.29 -11.06 -14.87
CA SER A 62 13.47 -11.89 -15.08
C SER A 62 13.18 -13.09 -16.00
N ARG A 63 12.04 -13.76 -15.83
CA ARG A 63 11.63 -14.86 -16.73
C ARG A 63 11.47 -14.42 -18.18
N GLN A 64 11.07 -13.16 -18.39
CA GLN A 64 10.88 -12.57 -19.73
C GLN A 64 12.15 -11.90 -20.27
N ALA A 65 13.29 -12.01 -19.56
CA ALA A 65 14.53 -11.29 -19.87
C ALA A 65 14.33 -9.77 -20.01
N ALA A 66 13.32 -9.21 -19.35
CA ALA A 66 12.99 -7.79 -19.36
C ALA A 66 13.63 -7.07 -18.15
N MET A 67 14.04 -5.83 -18.36
CA MET A 67 14.47 -4.93 -17.28
C MET A 67 13.36 -3.93 -16.96
N ILE A 68 13.19 -3.61 -15.67
CA ILE A 68 12.22 -2.61 -15.22
C ILE A 68 12.98 -1.32 -14.91
N ASP A 69 12.78 -0.32 -15.76
CA ASP A 69 13.32 1.03 -15.58
C ASP A 69 12.38 1.93 -14.76
N VAL A 70 11.07 1.75 -14.95
CA VAL A 70 10.03 2.57 -14.32
C VAL A 70 8.87 1.68 -13.86
N ALA A 71 8.45 1.85 -12.62
CA ALA A 71 7.26 1.22 -12.04
C ALA A 71 6.20 2.29 -11.72
N PHE A 72 5.01 2.13 -12.28
CA PHE A 72 3.85 2.96 -11.97
C PHE A 72 2.98 2.26 -10.92
N VAL A 73 2.68 2.93 -9.81
CA VAL A 73 1.96 2.32 -8.70
C VAL A 73 0.88 3.26 -8.19
N CYS A 74 -0.34 2.74 -8.02
CA CYS A 74 -1.42 3.49 -7.38
C CYS A 74 -1.05 3.85 -5.94
N ILE A 75 -1.42 5.05 -5.49
CA ILE A 75 -1.37 5.42 -4.08
C ILE A 75 -2.77 5.70 -3.56
N GLY A 76 -3.08 5.10 -2.40
CA GLY A 76 -4.25 5.38 -1.57
C GLY A 76 -3.76 5.63 -0.14
N GLY A 77 -3.93 4.64 0.75
CA GLY A 77 -3.36 4.67 2.10
C GLY A 77 -1.84 4.41 2.17
N GLY A 78 -1.18 4.08 1.06
CA GLY A 78 0.28 3.97 1.00
C GLY A 78 0.88 2.57 1.28
N GLY A 79 0.09 1.60 1.78
CA GLY A 79 0.61 0.27 2.12
C GLY A 79 1.19 -0.50 0.92
N LEU A 80 0.48 -0.52 -0.21
CA LEU A 80 0.93 -1.20 -1.44
C LEU A 80 2.24 -0.61 -1.97
N ILE A 81 2.29 0.71 -2.16
CA ILE A 81 3.49 1.39 -2.66
C ILE A 81 4.67 1.20 -1.71
N SER A 82 4.45 1.23 -0.39
CA SER A 82 5.52 1.02 0.58
C SER A 82 6.14 -0.37 0.44
N GLY A 83 5.31 -1.42 0.33
CA GLY A 83 5.80 -2.79 0.15
C GLY A 83 6.49 -3.01 -1.19
N VAL A 84 5.83 -2.63 -2.29
CA VAL A 84 6.38 -2.79 -3.64
C VAL A 84 7.68 -2.02 -3.81
N ALA A 85 7.71 -0.75 -3.40
CA ALA A 85 8.89 0.07 -3.55
C ALA A 85 10.07 -0.39 -2.71
N ALA A 86 9.82 -0.80 -1.46
CA ALA A 86 10.89 -1.32 -0.61
C ALA A 86 11.62 -2.48 -1.28
N TYR A 87 10.87 -3.42 -1.87
CA TYR A 87 11.46 -4.57 -2.57
C TYR A 87 12.16 -4.18 -3.87
N LEU A 88 11.48 -3.39 -4.72
CA LEU A 88 12.04 -2.97 -6.00
C LEU A 88 13.32 -2.15 -5.82
N LYS A 89 13.36 -1.23 -4.85
CA LYS A 89 14.55 -0.44 -4.55
C LYS A 89 15.68 -1.26 -3.95
N ALA A 90 15.38 -2.24 -3.10
CA ALA A 90 16.39 -3.12 -2.53
C ALA A 90 17.07 -4.00 -3.59
N LYS A 91 16.32 -4.49 -4.59
CA LYS A 91 16.87 -5.36 -5.65
C LYS A 91 17.35 -4.61 -6.88
N ARG A 92 16.75 -3.46 -7.20
CA ARG A 92 17.12 -2.60 -8.33
C ARG A 92 17.06 -1.12 -7.91
N PRO A 93 18.11 -0.59 -7.26
CA PRO A 93 18.14 0.80 -6.80
C PRO A 93 17.85 1.85 -7.89
N GLY A 94 18.22 1.54 -9.13
CA GLY A 94 18.04 2.39 -10.31
C GLY A 94 16.60 2.49 -10.83
N VAL A 95 15.67 1.64 -10.39
CA VAL A 95 14.27 1.70 -10.84
C VAL A 95 13.62 3.01 -10.40
N LYS A 96 12.93 3.69 -11.31
CA LYS A 96 12.14 4.88 -11.00
C LYS A 96 10.74 4.45 -10.58
N ILE A 97 10.24 5.02 -9.50
CA ILE A 97 8.90 4.71 -9.00
C ILE A 97 8.06 5.97 -9.16
N VAL A 98 6.96 5.85 -9.88
CA VAL A 98 6.01 6.93 -10.16
C VAL A 98 4.68 6.55 -9.52
N VAL A 99 4.18 7.43 -8.65
CA VAL A 99 2.88 7.20 -8.01
C VAL A 99 1.80 8.07 -8.62
N PHE A 100 0.58 7.57 -8.60
CA PHE A 100 -0.60 8.33 -8.98
C PHE A 100 -1.72 8.13 -7.96
N ASP A 101 -2.27 9.24 -7.49
CA ASP A 101 -3.40 9.28 -6.56
C ASP A 101 -4.66 9.64 -7.35
N LEU A 102 -5.72 8.85 -7.20
CA LEU A 102 -6.99 9.14 -7.84
C LEU A 102 -7.86 10.03 -6.95
N ARG A 103 -7.45 11.30 -6.77
CA ARG A 103 -8.33 12.28 -6.11
C ARG A 103 -9.42 12.76 -7.06
N ARG A 104 -10.64 12.27 -6.84
CA ARG A 104 -11.88 12.75 -7.49
C ARG A 104 -12.27 14.20 -7.17
N SER A 105 -11.60 14.89 -6.25
CA SER A 105 -12.01 16.22 -5.77
C SER A 105 -11.64 17.39 -6.68
N LEU A 106 -10.84 17.20 -7.74
CA LEU A 106 -10.25 18.32 -8.50
C LEU A 106 -10.64 18.34 -9.99
N GLY A 107 -11.93 18.22 -10.32
CA GLY A 107 -12.48 18.53 -11.66
C GLY A 107 -11.70 17.94 -12.86
N PRO A 108 -11.85 18.49 -14.08
CA PRO A 108 -11.16 17.99 -15.28
C PRO A 108 -9.65 18.28 -15.33
N LYS A 109 -9.02 18.72 -14.23
CA LYS A 109 -7.57 18.97 -14.12
C LYS A 109 -6.83 17.96 -13.23
N ALA A 110 -7.53 16.95 -12.70
CA ALA A 110 -6.96 15.95 -11.79
C ALA A 110 -6.05 14.89 -12.45
N LEU A 111 -5.89 14.92 -13.78
CA LEU A 111 -4.76 14.30 -14.49
C LEU A 111 -3.52 15.22 -14.44
N THR A 112 -3.31 15.92 -13.32
CA THR A 112 -1.97 16.40 -13.06
C THR A 112 -1.20 15.13 -12.71
N LEU A 113 -0.41 14.64 -13.67
CA LEU A 113 0.80 13.87 -13.39
C LEU A 113 1.67 14.77 -12.51
N SER A 114 1.25 15.00 -11.27
CA SER A 114 2.14 15.43 -10.23
C SER A 114 3.00 14.19 -10.07
N SER A 115 4.11 14.20 -10.81
CA SER A 115 5.25 13.34 -10.63
C SER A 115 5.73 13.55 -9.20
N LEU A 116 4.95 13.13 -8.20
CA LEU A 116 5.46 12.77 -6.90
C LEU A 116 6.30 11.53 -7.18
N VAL A 117 7.49 11.76 -7.71
CA VAL A 117 8.58 10.83 -7.58
C VAL A 117 8.89 10.87 -6.10
N PHE A 118 8.23 10.01 -5.32
CA PHE A 118 8.73 9.71 -3.99
C PHE A 118 10.10 9.08 -4.23
N LYS A 119 11.14 9.88 -3.99
CA LYS A 119 12.48 9.36 -3.88
C LYS A 119 12.50 8.56 -2.59
N ILE A 120 12.18 7.28 -2.70
CA ILE A 120 12.34 6.33 -1.60
C ILE A 120 13.85 6.10 -1.52
N GLU A 121 14.51 6.95 -0.74
CA GLU A 121 15.90 6.78 -0.36
C GLU A 121 15.95 5.65 0.65
N GLY A 122 16.41 4.48 0.22
CA GLY A 122 16.76 3.42 1.14
C GLY A 122 18.02 3.83 1.89
N ASN A 123 17.90 4.23 3.16
CA ASN A 123 19.04 4.24 4.05
C ASN A 123 19.41 2.79 4.35
N GLY A 124 20.30 2.24 3.52
CA GLY A 124 21.09 1.08 3.89
C GLY A 124 22.13 1.48 4.92
N SER A 125 21.87 1.17 6.18
CA SER A 125 22.90 0.76 7.14
C SER A 125 22.21 0.06 8.31
N GLU A 126 22.28 -1.26 8.28
CA GLU A 126 22.30 -2.08 9.47
C GLU A 126 23.39 -1.52 10.40
N ASN A 127 23.01 -1.01 11.57
CA ASN A 127 23.88 -1.14 12.73
C ASN A 127 23.43 -2.41 13.44
N SER A 128 24.15 -3.48 13.14
CA SER A 128 24.26 -4.64 13.99
C SER A 128 25.16 -4.29 15.16
N GLU A 129 24.57 -4.10 16.35
CA GLU A 129 25.16 -4.42 17.65
C GLU A 129 24.07 -5.05 18.52
#